data_AF-A0A923ERJ1-F1
#
_entry.id   AF-A0A923ERJ1-F1
#
_cell.length_a   1.000
_cell.length_b   1.000
_cell.length_c   1.000
_cell.angle_alpha   90.00
_cell.angle_beta   90.00
_cell.angle_gamma   90.00
#
_symmetry.space_group_name_H-M   'P 1'
#
loop_
_entity.id
_entity.type
_entity.pdbx_description
1 polymer ?
#
loop_
_entity_poly.entity_id
_entity_poly.type
_entity_poly.pdbx_seq_one_letter_code
_entity_poly.pdbx_strand_id
1 'polypeptide(L)'
;MSDDARPVLIVLGTDPAGAAGSGGADDLLAEADTVFAFPHGPESVALFYAEAWRVERIAPRGAVERLTAWAHAGPGRAGVLLVAGEPGGDVALGAVLDGLARTCPELDVRVPAGTRVAPPHRSPLIG
;
A
#
# COMPACT_ATOMS: atom_id res chain seq x y z
N MET A 1 24.23 -16.52 5.85
CA MET A 1 24.03 -15.10 6.19
C MET A 1 22.60 -14.78 5.78
N SER A 2 21.64 -15.03 6.67
CA SER A 2 20.31 -14.45 6.52
C SER A 2 20.44 -13.04 7.04
N ASP A 3 20.34 -12.06 6.16
CA ASP A 3 20.14 -10.69 6.60
C ASP A 3 18.86 -10.70 7.43
N ASP A 4 18.90 -10.22 8.67
CA ASP A 4 17.73 -9.96 9.51
C ASP A 4 16.95 -8.79 8.89
N ALA A 5 16.50 -8.97 7.65
CA ALA A 5 15.75 -7.99 6.90
C ALA A 5 14.35 -7.95 7.52
N ARG A 6 14.14 -6.95 8.37
CA ARG A 6 12.83 -6.64 8.94
C ARG A 6 11.83 -6.45 7.79
N PRO A 7 10.61 -7.01 7.89
CA PRO A 7 9.59 -6.77 6.89
C PRO A 7 9.33 -5.26 6.79
N VAL A 8 9.13 -4.76 5.56
CA VAL A 8 8.90 -3.34 5.28
C VAL A 8 7.52 -3.17 4.67
N LEU A 9 6.68 -2.34 5.30
CA LEU A 9 5.39 -1.93 4.75
C LEU A 9 5.45 -0.47 4.31
N ILE A 10 5.23 -0.22 3.02
CA ILE A 10 5.20 1.13 2.46
C ILE A 10 3.75 1.56 2.26
N VAL A 11 3.36 2.70 2.82
CA VAL A 11 2.01 3.24 2.68
C VAL A 11 1.99 4.32 1.62
N LEU A 12 1.16 4.12 0.59
CA LEU A 12 1.02 5.03 -0.54
C LEU A 12 -0.43 5.51 -0.66
N GLY A 13 -0.58 6.80 -0.97
CA GLY A 13 -1.86 7.38 -1.33
C GLY A 13 -2.18 7.23 -2.81
N THR A 14 -3.46 7.21 -3.18
CA THR A 14 -3.87 7.35 -4.59
C THR A 14 -4.44 8.75 -4.84
N ASP A 15 -4.01 9.43 -5.90
CA ASP A 15 -4.52 10.77 -6.24
C ASP A 15 -5.75 10.69 -7.16
N PRO A 16 -6.97 11.01 -6.70
CA PRO A 16 -8.16 10.92 -7.55
C PRO A 16 -8.18 11.94 -8.70
N ALA A 17 -7.37 13.01 -8.63
CA ALA A 17 -7.33 14.08 -9.63
C ALA A 17 -6.33 13.80 -10.77
N GLY A 18 -5.60 12.67 -10.74
CA GLY A 18 -4.65 12.31 -11.78
C GLY A 18 -3.44 13.25 -11.87
N ALA A 19 -3.14 14.00 -10.80
CA ALA A 19 -1.88 14.72 -10.71
C ALA A 19 -0.74 13.70 -10.78
N ALA A 20 0.25 13.94 -11.65
CA ALA A 20 1.37 13.04 -11.85
C ALA A 20 2.01 12.73 -10.49
N GLY A 21 2.00 11.45 -10.12
CA GLY A 21 2.69 10.97 -8.93
C GLY A 21 4.16 11.36 -9.00
N SER A 22 4.79 11.56 -7.84
CA SER A 22 6.26 11.63 -7.79
C SER A 22 6.83 10.30 -8.31
N GLY A 23 7.71 10.36 -9.32
CA GLY A 23 8.28 9.17 -9.94
C GLY A 23 8.84 8.18 -8.91
N GLY A 24 8.46 6.90 -9.02
CA GLY A 24 8.89 5.81 -8.14
C GLY A 24 7.77 5.13 -7.35
N ALA A 25 6.56 5.70 -7.27
CA ALA A 25 5.43 5.05 -6.59
C ALA A 25 4.91 3.81 -7.34
N ASP A 26 5.00 3.85 -8.67
CA ASP A 26 4.71 2.79 -9.62
C ASP A 26 5.75 1.66 -9.55
N ASP A 27 7.04 1.99 -9.49
CA ASP A 27 8.11 1.00 -9.31
C ASP A 27 7.92 0.23 -7.99
N LEU A 28 7.58 0.94 -6.90
CA LEU A 28 7.29 0.31 -5.60
C LEU A 28 6.13 -0.68 -5.68
N LEU A 29 5.10 -0.40 -6.48
CA LEU A 29 3.97 -1.31 -6.69
C LEU A 29 4.35 -2.51 -7.55
N ALA A 30 5.15 -2.31 -8.60
CA ALA A 30 5.59 -3.38 -9.49
C ALA A 30 6.54 -4.37 -8.80
N GLU A 31 7.38 -3.86 -7.89
CA GLU A 31 8.37 -4.65 -7.15
C GLU A 31 7.81 -5.33 -5.90
N ALA A 32 6.67 -4.86 -5.37
CA ALA A 32 6.06 -5.38 -4.16
C ALA A 32 5.74 -6.88 -4.23
N ASP A 33 5.98 -7.56 -3.11
CA ASP A 33 5.56 -8.96 -2.93
C ASP A 33 4.04 -9.05 -2.71
N THR A 34 3.48 -8.06 -2.01
CA THR A 34 2.05 -8.00 -1.72
C THR A 34 1.58 -6.56 -1.74
N VAL A 35 0.48 -6.30 -2.42
CA VAL A 35 -0.18 -4.99 -2.47
C VAL A 35 -1.52 -5.10 -1.76
N PHE A 36 -1.59 -4.52 -0.58
CA PHE A 36 -2.82 -4.39 0.18
C PHE A 36 -3.60 -3.16 -0.29
N ALA A 37 -4.87 -3.33 -0.61
CA ALA A 37 -5.75 -2.24 -1.00
C ALA A 37 -6.89 -2.07 0.01
N PHE A 38 -7.02 -0.86 0.57
CA PHE A 38 -8.23 -0.49 1.31
C PHE A 38 -9.45 -0.46 0.37
N PRO A 39 -10.67 -0.69 0.90
CA PRO A 39 -11.88 -0.70 0.10
C PRO A 39 -12.21 0.71 -0.41
N HIS A 40 -12.90 0.77 -1.56
CA HIS A 40 -13.40 2.00 -2.22
C HIS A 40 -12.31 2.92 -2.83
N GLY A 41 -11.69 2.45 -3.92
CA GLY A 41 -10.89 3.30 -4.81
C GLY A 41 -9.54 2.70 -5.20
N PRO A 42 -8.66 2.37 -4.23
CA PRO A 42 -7.28 1.99 -4.53
C PRO A 42 -7.11 0.65 -5.25
N GLU A 43 -8.08 -0.26 -5.15
CA GLU A 43 -7.98 -1.60 -5.76
C GLU A 43 -7.76 -1.53 -7.28
N SER A 44 -8.49 -0.68 -8.01
CA SER A 44 -8.31 -0.57 -9.46
C SER A 44 -6.95 0.01 -9.84
N VAL A 45 -6.35 0.82 -8.97
CA VAL A 45 -4.99 1.34 -9.15
C VAL A 45 -3.99 0.22 -8.88
N ALA A 46 -4.16 -0.52 -7.78
CA ALA A 46 -3.34 -1.69 -7.44
C ALA A 46 -3.29 -2.70 -8.60
N LEU A 47 -4.45 -3.08 -9.13
CA LEU A 47 -4.58 -4.05 -10.23
C LEU A 47 -4.02 -3.55 -11.56
N PHE A 48 -3.79 -2.25 -11.71
CA PHE A 48 -3.16 -1.70 -12.91
C PHE A 48 -1.63 -1.79 -12.84
N TYR A 49 -1.04 -1.54 -11.67
CA TYR A 49 0.42 -1.49 -11.50
C TYR A 49 1.04 -2.79 -10.99
N ALA A 50 0.24 -3.67 -10.39
CA ALA A 50 0.70 -4.94 -9.84
C ALA A 50 -0.09 -6.14 -10.42
N GLU A 51 0.55 -7.29 -10.44
CA GLU A 51 -0.08 -8.54 -10.85
C GLU A 51 -1.24 -8.90 -9.90
N ALA A 52 -2.40 -9.28 -10.45
CA ALA A 52 -3.62 -9.46 -9.67
C ALA A 52 -3.50 -10.47 -8.51
N TRP A 53 -2.63 -11.48 -8.64
CA TRP A 53 -2.39 -12.48 -7.58
C TRP A 53 -1.58 -11.95 -6.40
N ARG A 54 -0.94 -10.78 -6.55
CA ARG A 54 -0.24 -10.07 -5.46
C ARG A 54 -1.13 -9.05 -4.75
N VAL A 55 -2.30 -8.74 -5.32
CA VAL A 55 -3.22 -7.74 -4.77
C VAL A 55 -4.18 -8.39 -3.78
N GLU A 56 -4.23 -7.86 -2.57
CA GLU A 56 -5.12 -8.30 -1.52
C GLU A 56 -5.99 -7.15 -1.00
N ARG A 57 -7.31 -7.35 -1.00
CA ARG A 57 -8.23 -6.40 -0.38
C ARG A 57 -8.26 -6.60 1.12
N ILE A 58 -8.04 -5.53 1.88
CA ILE A 58 -8.17 -5.54 3.34
C ILE A 58 -9.04 -4.39 3.82
N ALA A 59 -9.93 -4.66 4.76
CA ALA A 59 -10.69 -3.61 5.43
C ALA A 59 -9.91 -3.07 6.66
N PRO A 60 -10.02 -1.77 7.00
CA PRO A 60 -9.30 -1.21 8.14
C PRO A 60 -9.52 -1.97 9.45
N ARG A 61 -10.74 -2.46 9.69
CA ARG A 61 -11.12 -3.22 10.89
C ARG A 61 -10.31 -4.51 11.11
N GLY A 62 -9.82 -5.14 10.05
CA GLY A 62 -9.00 -6.36 10.10
C GLY A 62 -7.56 -6.17 9.65
N ALA A 63 -7.17 -4.94 9.30
CA ALA A 63 -5.88 -4.66 8.67
C ALA A 63 -4.71 -4.98 9.59
N VAL A 64 -4.80 -4.63 10.89
CA VAL A 64 -3.71 -4.89 11.86
C VAL A 64 -3.39 -6.38 11.94
N GLU A 65 -4.41 -7.22 12.20
CA GLU A 65 -4.24 -8.67 12.27
C GLU A 65 -3.64 -9.23 10.99
N ARG A 66 -4.17 -8.80 9.83
CA ARG A 66 -3.73 -9.33 8.54
C ARG A 66 -2.30 -8.92 8.17
N LEU A 67 -1.93 -7.67 8.43
CA LEU A 67 -0.59 -7.12 8.15
C LEU A 67 0.45 -7.71 9.11
N THR A 68 0.10 -7.92 10.37
CA THR A 68 0.96 -8.65 11.33
C THR A 68 1.17 -10.10 10.88
N ALA A 69 0.11 -10.80 10.45
CA ALA A 69 0.25 -12.16 9.93
C ALA A 69 1.12 -12.23 8.66
N TRP A 70 1.00 -11.23 7.77
CA TRP A 70 1.88 -11.11 6.60
C TRP A 70 3.35 -10.90 7.02
N ALA A 71 3.62 -9.97 7.93
CA ALA A 71 4.97 -9.70 8.42
C ALA A 71 5.63 -10.95 9.04
N HIS A 72 4.89 -11.71 9.85
CA HIS A 72 5.36 -12.96 10.45
C HIS A 72 5.57 -14.10 9.45
N ALA A 73 4.93 -14.06 8.28
CA ALA A 73 5.16 -15.05 7.23
C ALA A 73 6.54 -14.89 6.56
N GLY A 74 7.27 -13.80 6.84
CA GLY A 74 8.62 -13.56 6.31
C GLY A 74 8.63 -13.26 4.81
N PRO A 75 8.01 -12.15 4.38
CA PRO A 75 7.96 -11.78 2.97
C PRO A 75 9.38 -11.55 2.42
N GLY A 76 9.61 -11.90 1.16
CA GLY A 76 10.91 -11.75 0.50
C GLY A 76 11.21 -10.32 0.05
N ARG A 77 10.17 -9.48 -0.08
CA ARG A 77 10.22 -8.06 -0.46
C ARG A 77 9.23 -7.23 0.34
N ALA A 78 9.25 -5.92 0.10
CA ALA A 78 8.32 -4.99 0.74
C ALA A 78 6.85 -5.29 0.36
N GLY A 79 5.97 -5.00 1.31
CA GLY A 79 4.54 -4.88 1.08
C GLY A 79 4.17 -3.42 0.83
N VAL A 80 3.14 -3.19 0.03
CA VAL A 80 2.58 -1.85 -0.18
C VAL A 80 1.14 -1.81 0.34
N LEU A 81 0.80 -0.81 1.14
CA LEU A 81 -0.57 -0.51 1.53
C LEU A 81 -1.06 0.72 0.76
N LEU A 82 -2.05 0.53 -0.10
CA LEU A 82 -2.70 1.60 -0.84
C LEU A 82 -3.96 2.10 -0.12
N VAL A 83 -4.00 3.42 0.06
CA VAL A 83 -5.14 4.15 0.63
C VAL A 83 -5.64 5.22 -0.33
N ALA A 84 -6.90 5.61 -0.21
CA ALA A 84 -7.47 6.66 -1.05
C ALA A 84 -7.02 8.05 -0.56
N GLY A 85 -6.52 8.90 -1.45
CA GLY A 85 -6.09 10.26 -1.10
C GLY A 85 -4.73 10.30 -0.40
N GLU A 86 -4.55 11.28 0.48
CA GLU A 86 -3.30 11.48 1.24
C GLU A 86 -3.28 10.64 2.52
N PRO A 87 -2.27 9.79 2.76
CA PRO A 87 -2.18 8.96 3.96
C PRO A 87 -2.28 9.74 5.27
N GLY A 88 -1.66 10.92 5.34
CA GLY A 88 -1.65 11.74 6.57
C GLY A 88 -3.03 12.27 7.01
N GLY A 89 -4.04 12.22 6.14
CA GLY A 89 -5.41 12.66 6.45
C GLY A 89 -6.39 11.54 6.79
N ASP A 90 -5.98 10.27 6.68
CA ASP A 90 -6.87 9.12 6.85
C ASP A 90 -6.89 8.64 8.31
N VAL A 91 -8.00 8.90 9.01
CA VAL A 91 -8.20 8.51 10.41
C VAL A 91 -8.19 6.99 10.61
N ALA A 92 -8.75 6.23 9.64
CA ALA A 92 -8.79 4.77 9.73
C ALA A 92 -7.40 4.19 9.54
N LEU A 93 -6.60 4.74 8.62
CA LEU A 93 -5.19 4.40 8.48
C LEU A 93 -4.42 4.72 9.76
N GLY A 94 -4.62 5.90 10.35
CA GLY A 94 -3.98 6.28 11.62
C GLY A 94 -4.19 5.24 12.73
N ALA A 95 -5.43 4.77 12.90
CA ALA A 95 -5.74 3.71 13.86
C ALA A 95 -5.04 2.37 13.55
N VAL A 96 -4.87 2.03 12.27
CA VAL A 96 -4.14 0.83 11.84
C VAL A 96 -2.65 0.96 12.13
N LEU A 97 -2.02 2.10 11.81
CA LEU A 97 -0.60 2.37 12.07
C LEU A 97 -0.30 2.32 13.58
N ASP A 98 -1.14 2.93 14.39
CA ASP A 98 -1.06 2.87 15.85
C ASP A 98 -1.19 1.42 16.37
N GLY A 99 -2.06 0.63 15.75
CA GLY A 99 -2.23 -0.79 16.06
C GLY A 99 -0.96 -1.59 15.75
N LEU A 100 -0.40 -1.42 14.54
CA LEU A 100 0.82 -2.11 14.10
C LEU A 100 2.03 -1.77 14.97
N ALA A 101 2.19 -0.49 15.34
CA ALA A 101 3.27 -0.07 16.23
C ALA A 101 3.23 -0.78 17.60
N ARG A 102 2.05 -1.23 18.04
CA ARG A 102 1.88 -1.98 19.29
C ARG A 102 1.97 -3.49 19.12
N THR A 103 1.51 -4.05 17.99
CA THR A 103 1.37 -5.50 17.81
C THR A 103 2.49 -6.14 17.01
N CYS A 104 3.23 -5.36 16.22
CA CYS A 104 4.30 -5.82 15.33
C CYS A 104 5.41 -4.74 15.25
N PRO A 105 6.08 -4.42 16.38
CA PRO A 105 7.09 -3.35 16.45
C PRO A 105 8.33 -3.60 15.58
N GLU A 106 8.54 -4.82 15.12
CA GLU A 106 9.60 -5.22 14.19
C GLU A 106 9.29 -4.84 12.73
N LEU A 107 8.03 -4.55 12.39
CA LEU A 107 7.62 -4.10 11.07
C LEU A 107 8.09 -2.65 10.85
N ASP A 108 8.91 -2.44 9.82
CA ASP A 108 9.29 -1.09 9.40
C ASP A 108 8.19 -0.49 8.51
N VAL A 109 7.41 0.42 9.08
CA VAL A 109 6.33 1.10 8.35
C VAL A 109 6.81 2.46 7.85
N ARG A 110 6.75 2.66 6.53
CA ARG A 110 7.19 3.88 5.85
C ARG A 110 6.01 4.57 5.19
N VAL A 111 5.88 5.88 5.41
CA VAL A 111 4.90 6.74 4.74
C VAL A 111 5.64 7.83 3.97
N PRO A 112 6.09 7.58 2.73
CA PRO A 112 6.87 8.55 1.97
C PRO A 112 6.02 9.80 1.68
N ALA A 113 6.44 10.94 2.21
CA ALA A 113 5.73 12.20 2.05
C ALA A 113 5.60 12.58 0.56
N GLY A 114 4.40 12.99 0.14
CA GLY A 114 4.15 13.45 -1.22
C GLY A 114 4.18 12.36 -2.29
N THR A 115 4.33 11.09 -1.92
CA THR A 115 4.32 9.97 -2.87
C THR A 115 2.89 9.46 -3.04
N ARG A 116 2.32 9.76 -4.20
CA ARG A 116 0.98 9.29 -4.58
C ARG A 116 1.03 8.55 -5.90
N VAL A 117 0.21 7.52 -6.00
CA VAL A 117 0.03 6.75 -7.22
C VAL A 117 -1.11 7.38 -8.02
N ALA A 118 -0.83 7.77 -9.25
CA ALA A 118 -1.86 8.27 -10.16
C ALA A 118 -2.73 7.09 -10.64
N PRO A 119 -4.06 7.24 -10.72
CA PRO A 119 -4.90 6.26 -11.39
C PRO A 119 -4.53 6.21 -12.87
N PRO A 120 -4.62 5.03 -13.51
CA PRO A 120 -4.36 4.93 -14.94
C PRO A 120 -5.28 5.89 -15.72
N HIS A 121 -4.70 6.66 -16.65
CA HIS A 121 -5.47 7.56 -17.50
C HIS A 121 -6.53 6.75 -18.24
N ARG A 122 -7.81 7.02 -17.95
CA ARG A 122 -8.88 6.64 -18.86
C ARG A 122 -8.72 7.52 -20.10
N SER A 123 -8.13 6.98 -21.16
CA SER A 123 -8.32 7.62 -22.47
C SER A 123 -9.82 7.74 -22.71
N PRO A 124 -10.34 8.93 -23.08
CA PRO A 124 -11.72 9.00 -23.52
C PRO A 124 -11.84 8.05 -24.70
N LEU A 125 -12.68 7.02 -24.55
CA LEU A 125 -13.22 6.30 -25.68
C LEU A 125 -13.98 7.36 -26.48
N ILE A 126 -13.36 7.83 -27.56
CA ILE A 126 -13.92 8.77 -28.52
C ILE A 126 -15.33 8.29 -28.85
N GLY A 127 -16.33 9.04 -28.37
CA GLY A 127 -17.71 8.98 -28.81
C GLY A 127 -17.97 10.03 -29.87
#